data_AF-A0A7Y3DPX8-F1
#
_entry.id   AF-A0A7Y3DPX8-F1
#
_cell.length_a   1.000
_cell.length_b   1.000
_cell.length_c   1.000
_cell.angle_alpha   90.00
_cell.angle_beta   90.00
_cell.angle_gamma   90.00
#
_symmetry.space_group_name_H-M   'P 1'
#
loop_
_entity.id
_entity.type
_entity.pdbx_description
1 polymer ?
#
loop_
_entity_poly.entity_id
_entity_poly.type
_entity_poly.pdbx_seq_one_letter_code
_entity_poly.pdbx_strand_id
1 'polypeptide(L)'
;MENMIELSKKTSDKIKLLFGNDEKQEVEDLLKIECGDNIPFCENRDQYGMERIRFAVLKLSEGNIGKLVEAIELAQIDWRDLLVAAGFGDDVEAHNKWKP
;
A
#
# COMPACT_ATOMS: atom_id res chain seq x y z
N MET A 1 -17.08 0.72 -14.18
CA MET A 1 -17.04 0.04 -12.88
C MET A 1 -15.68 0.38 -12.30
N GLU A 2 -15.66 1.15 -11.23
CA GLU A 2 -14.43 1.41 -10.48
C GLU A 2 -13.95 0.06 -9.95
N ASN A 3 -12.79 -0.40 -10.41
CA ASN A 3 -12.30 -1.74 -10.14
C ASN A 3 -11.42 -1.69 -8.88
N MET A 4 -12.03 -1.90 -7.72
CA MET A 4 -11.31 -2.06 -6.46
C MET A 4 -10.52 -3.38 -6.43
N ILE A 5 -9.27 -3.34 -5.96
CA ILE A 5 -8.47 -4.56 -5.72
C ILE A 5 -8.57 -4.90 -4.23
N GLU A 6 -9.09 -6.08 -3.89
CA GLU A 6 -9.17 -6.57 -2.51
C GLU A 6 -7.82 -6.57 -1.78
N LEU A 7 -7.85 -6.63 -0.45
CA LEU A 7 -6.64 -6.71 0.36
C LEU A 7 -6.27 -8.16 0.63
N SER A 8 -4.98 -8.47 0.53
CA SER A 8 -4.48 -9.74 1.03
C SER A 8 -4.57 -9.77 2.56
N LYS A 9 -4.62 -10.98 3.13
CA LYS A 9 -4.58 -11.16 4.60
C LYS A 9 -3.37 -10.46 5.23
N LYS A 10 -2.19 -10.51 4.57
CA LYS A 10 -0.98 -9.85 5.09
C LYS A 10 -1.14 -8.33 5.13
N THR A 11 -1.77 -7.74 4.11
CA THR A 11 -2.05 -6.31 4.07
C THR A 11 -2.96 -5.90 5.22
N SER A 12 -4.09 -6.60 5.40
CA SER A 12 -5.00 -6.34 6.52
C SER A 12 -4.35 -6.54 7.89
N ASP A 13 -3.50 -7.56 8.06
CA ASP A 13 -2.80 -7.79 9.31
C ASP A 13 -1.83 -6.64 9.64
N LYS A 14 -1.17 -6.04 8.64
CA LYS A 14 -0.30 -4.87 8.84
C LYS A 14 -1.08 -3.61 9.18
N ILE A 15 -2.23 -3.38 8.54
CA ILE A 15 -3.13 -2.26 8.88
C ILE A 15 -3.55 -2.35 10.35
N LYS A 16 -3.90 -3.57 10.81
CA LYS A 16 -4.30 -3.80 12.21
C LYS A 16 -3.19 -3.49 13.23
N LEU A 17 -1.92 -3.64 12.83
CA LEU A 17 -0.77 -3.36 13.68
C LEU A 17 -0.41 -1.86 13.69
N LEU A 18 -0.62 -1.16 12.58
CA LEU A 18 -0.19 0.22 12.40
C LEU A 18 -1.22 1.26 12.84
N PHE A 19 -2.51 0.99 12.65
CA PHE A 19 -3.56 2.01 12.79
C PHE A 19 -4.53 1.73 13.93
N GLY A 20 -5.12 2.81 14.47
CA GLY A 20 -6.16 2.73 15.49
C GLY A 20 -7.44 2.09 14.94
N ASN A 21 -8.29 1.53 15.81
CA ASN A 21 -9.53 0.86 15.38
C ASN A 21 -10.46 1.76 14.55
N ASP A 22 -10.47 3.07 14.86
CA ASP A 22 -11.34 4.04 14.20
C ASP A 22 -10.86 4.40 12.78
N GLU A 23 -9.59 4.13 12.44
CA GLU A 23 -8.98 4.46 11.15
C GLU A 23 -8.88 3.25 10.20
N LYS A 24 -8.94 2.01 10.73
CA LYS A 24 -8.67 0.79 9.95
C LYS A 24 -9.54 0.68 8.70
N GLN A 25 -10.83 0.95 8.83
CA GLN A 25 -11.76 0.86 7.69
C GLN A 25 -11.39 1.86 6.59
N GLU A 26 -11.09 3.10 6.97
CA GLU A 26 -10.71 4.15 6.03
C GLU A 26 -9.38 3.82 5.32
N VAL A 27 -8.39 3.33 6.07
CA VAL A 27 -7.12 2.87 5.50
C VAL A 27 -7.31 1.70 4.55
N GLU A 28 -8.18 0.75 4.89
CA GLU A 28 -8.51 -0.37 4.00
C GLU A 28 -9.14 0.12 2.69
N ASP A 29 -10.11 1.04 2.78
CA ASP A 29 -10.81 1.59 1.61
C ASP A 29 -9.86 2.39 0.71
N LEU A 30 -9.01 3.25 1.29
CA LEU A 30 -7.97 3.98 0.55
C LEU A 30 -7.02 3.02 -0.18
N LEU A 31 -6.58 1.93 0.46
CA LEU A 31 -5.69 0.98 -0.20
C LEU A 31 -6.38 0.17 -1.31
N LYS A 32 -7.68 -0.10 -1.20
CA LYS A 32 -8.45 -0.82 -2.23
C LYS A 32 -8.75 0.06 -3.45
N ILE A 33 -9.10 1.32 -3.21
CA ILE A 33 -9.62 2.25 -4.21
C ILE A 33 -8.50 3.12 -4.78
N GLU A 34 -7.74 3.78 -3.91
CA GLU A 34 -6.76 4.80 -4.31
C GLU A 34 -5.34 4.23 -4.51
N CYS A 35 -5.06 3.03 -3.98
CA CYS A 35 -3.83 2.27 -4.22
C CYS A 35 -4.14 0.89 -4.83
N GLY A 36 -5.07 0.88 -5.79
CA GLY A 36 -5.60 -0.30 -6.48
C GLY A 36 -5.14 -0.38 -7.93
N ASP A 37 -6.10 -0.57 -8.84
CA ASP A 37 -5.85 -0.71 -10.28
C ASP A 37 -5.52 0.64 -10.97
N ASN A 38 -5.71 1.74 -10.25
CA ASN A 38 -5.37 3.11 -10.64
C ASN A 38 -3.87 3.44 -10.54
N ILE A 39 -3.05 2.53 -10.00
CA ILE A 39 -1.59 2.67 -10.00
C ILE A 39 -1.03 2.38 -11.39
N PRO A 40 -0.14 3.23 -11.97
CA PRO A 40 0.40 3.03 -13.31
C PRO A 40 1.00 1.63 -13.52
N PHE A 41 0.61 0.96 -14.61
CA PHE A 41 1.08 -0.39 -15.00
C PHE A 41 0.68 -1.51 -14.02
N CYS A 42 -0.39 -1.31 -13.24
CA CYS A 42 -0.91 -2.29 -12.28
C CYS A 42 -2.33 -2.78 -12.58
N GLU A 43 -2.87 -2.50 -13.76
CA GLU A 43 -4.29 -2.68 -14.14
C GLU A 43 -4.77 -4.15 -14.08
N ASN A 44 -3.84 -5.12 -14.16
CA ASN A 44 -4.13 -6.56 -14.13
C ASN A 44 -3.60 -7.26 -12.87
N ARG A 45 -3.22 -6.50 -11.83
CA ARG A 45 -2.71 -7.08 -10.59
C ARG A 45 -3.86 -7.47 -9.67
N ASP A 46 -3.65 -8.55 -8.92
CA ASP A 46 -4.52 -8.93 -7.82
C ASP A 46 -3.99 -8.40 -6.47
N GLN A 47 -4.67 -8.80 -5.40
CA GLN A 47 -4.30 -8.42 -4.03
C GLN A 47 -2.87 -8.81 -3.63
N TYR A 48 -2.29 -9.85 -4.24
CA TYR A 48 -0.93 -10.31 -3.95
C TYR A 48 0.09 -9.53 -4.79
N GLY A 49 -0.23 -9.29 -6.07
CA GLY A 49 0.58 -8.47 -6.97
C GLY A 49 0.76 -7.03 -6.50
N MET A 50 -0.16 -6.54 -5.66
CA MET A 50 -0.13 -5.19 -5.06
C MET A 50 0.62 -5.11 -3.72
N GLU A 51 1.02 -6.23 -3.09
CA GLU A 51 1.61 -6.23 -1.74
C GLU A 51 2.85 -5.34 -1.63
N ARG A 52 3.77 -5.39 -2.61
CA ARG A 52 5.02 -4.61 -2.55
C ARG A 52 4.77 -3.10 -2.52
N ILE A 53 3.81 -2.62 -3.31
CA ILE A 53 3.43 -1.20 -3.38
C ILE A 53 2.66 -0.81 -2.13
N ARG A 54 1.62 -1.57 -1.76
CA ARG A 54 0.81 -1.28 -0.57
C ARG A 54 1.61 -1.34 0.73
N PHE A 55 2.60 -2.23 0.83
CA PHE A 55 3.49 -2.27 1.98
C PHE A 55 4.44 -1.07 2.00
N ALA A 56 4.86 -0.56 0.85
CA ALA A 56 5.65 0.67 0.79
C ALA A 56 4.83 1.86 1.31
N VAL A 57 3.58 1.99 0.84
CA VAL A 57 2.61 2.97 1.35
C VAL A 57 2.45 2.85 2.87
N LEU A 58 2.16 1.64 3.37
CA LEU A 58 2.00 1.40 4.81
C LEU A 58 3.27 1.65 5.63
N LYS A 59 4.45 1.44 5.05
CA LYS A 59 5.72 1.69 5.74
C LYS A 59 6.01 3.18 5.85
N LEU A 60 5.77 3.95 4.79
CA LEU A 60 5.97 5.40 4.79
C LEU A 60 4.90 6.15 5.58
N SER A 61 3.71 5.56 5.75
CA SER A 61 2.65 6.16 6.55
C SER A 61 3.01 6.25 8.04
N GLU A 62 3.86 5.35 8.54
CA GLU A 62 4.21 5.25 9.97
C GLU A 62 2.96 5.18 10.89
N GLY A 63 1.86 4.60 10.39
CA GLY A 63 0.58 4.53 11.13
C GLY A 63 -0.19 5.84 11.18
N ASN A 64 0.19 6.85 10.37
CA ASN A 64 -0.53 8.12 10.24
C ASN A 64 -1.29 8.19 8.92
N ILE A 65 -2.58 8.49 8.97
CA ILE A 65 -3.44 8.50 7.77
C ILE A 65 -3.08 9.61 6.77
N GLY A 66 -2.62 10.78 7.24
CA GLY A 66 -2.16 11.85 6.36
C GLY A 66 -0.94 11.42 5.52
N LYS A 67 0.05 10.81 6.18
CA LYS A 67 1.22 10.25 5.50
C LYS A 67 0.87 9.07 4.59
N LEU A 68 -0.16 8.29 4.92
CA LEU A 68 -0.69 7.24 4.04
C LEU A 68 -1.15 7.87 2.73
N VAL A 69 -1.96 8.93 2.79
CA VAL A 69 -2.46 9.64 1.60
C VAL A 69 -1.31 10.19 0.77
N GLU A 70 -0.34 10.88 1.39
CA GLU A 70 0.85 11.39 0.69
C GLU A 70 1.64 10.26 -0.03
N ALA A 71 1.77 9.09 0.61
CA ALA A 71 2.44 7.95 0.01
C ALA A 71 1.63 7.32 -1.13
N ILE A 72 0.29 7.33 -1.06
CA ILE A 72 -0.58 6.90 -2.16
C ILE A 72 -0.44 7.85 -3.35
N GLU A 73 -0.45 9.15 -3.13
CA GLU A 73 -0.23 10.16 -4.18
C GLU A 73 1.12 9.94 -4.89
N LEU A 74 2.18 9.66 -4.13
CA LEU A 74 3.47 9.30 -4.72
C LEU A 74 3.39 8.01 -5.55
N ALA A 75 2.66 6.99 -5.07
CA ALA A 75 2.45 5.74 -5.81
C ALA A 75 1.76 5.96 -7.17
N GLN A 76 0.78 6.87 -7.20
CA GLN A 76 0.03 7.23 -8.40
C GLN A 76 0.90 8.02 -9.40
N ILE A 77 1.86 8.81 -8.93
CA ILE A 77 2.84 9.52 -9.77
C ILE A 77 3.91 8.56 -10.30
N ASP A 78 4.64 7.89 -9.40
CA ASP A 78 5.63 6.88 -9.73
C ASP A 78 5.84 5.91 -8.55
N TRP A 79 5.21 4.73 -8.64
CA TRP A 79 5.37 3.70 -7.63
C TRP A 79 6.82 3.20 -7.50
N ARG A 80 7.71 3.40 -8.48
CA ARG A 80 9.12 3.01 -8.34
C ARG A 80 9.85 3.92 -7.36
N ASP A 81 9.56 5.22 -7.38
CA ASP A 81 10.10 6.18 -6.41
C ASP A 81 9.56 5.89 -5.01
N LEU A 82 8.28 5.55 -4.89
CA LEU A 82 7.71 5.04 -3.64
C LEU A 82 8.50 3.83 -3.11
N LEU A 83 8.80 2.85 -3.97
CA LEU A 83 9.56 1.67 -3.56
C LEU A 83 10.97 2.05 -3.09
N VAL A 84 11.65 2.95 -3.78
CA VAL A 84 12.97 3.43 -3.35
C VAL A 84 12.88 4.14 -2.00
N ALA A 85 11.92 5.05 -1.82
CA ALA A 85 11.70 5.78 -0.57
C ALA A 85 11.41 4.83 0.60
N ALA A 86 10.62 3.77 0.37
CA ALA A 86 10.34 2.76 1.37
C ALA A 86 11.50 1.76 1.59
N GLY A 87 12.60 1.85 0.84
CA GLY A 87 13.71 0.88 0.89
C GLY A 87 13.35 -0.50 0.33
N PHE A 88 12.36 -0.56 -0.56
CA PHE A 88 11.91 -1.75 -1.29
C PHE A 88 12.32 -1.72 -2.76
N GLY A 89 13.13 -0.78 -3.23
CA GLY A 89 13.53 -0.65 -4.64
C GLY A 89 14.47 -1.76 -5.14
N ASP A 90 15.49 -2.10 -4.34
CA ASP A 90 16.62 -2.94 -4.79
C ASP A 90 16.41 -4.45 -4.61
N ASP A 91 15.50 -4.86 -3.72
CA ASP A 91 15.15 -6.26 -3.47
C ASP A 91 13.63 -6.44 -3.60
N VAL A 92 13.21 -7.26 -4.57
CA VAL A 92 11.80 -7.57 -4.84
C VAL A 92 11.11 -8.23 -3.64
N GLU A 93 11.87 -8.91 -2.77
CA GLU A 93 11.40 -9.59 -1.56
C GLU A 93 11.52 -8.75 -0.28
N ALA A 94 12.06 -7.53 -0.34
CA ALA A 94 12.28 -6.70 0.85
C ALA A 94 10.97 -6.44 1.63
N HIS A 95 9.87 -6.25 0.90
CA HIS A 95 8.55 -6.04 1.49
C HIS A 95 8.06 -7.24 2.33
N ASN A 96 8.40 -8.48 1.93
CA ASN A 96 8.04 -9.69 2.67
C ASN A 96 8.81 -9.81 4.00
N LYS A 97 9.98 -9.19 4.11
CA LYS A 97 10.82 -9.19 5.32
C LYS A 97 10.44 -8.08 6.30
N TRP A 98 9.71 -7.06 5.84
CA TRP A 98 9.31 -5.93 6.68
C TRP A 98 8.21 -6.30 7.68
N LYS A 99 8.41 -5.89 8.93
CA LYS A 99 7.45 -5.99 10.04
C LYS A 99 7.22 -4.57 10.58
N PRO A 100 5.98 -4.07 10.57
CA PRO A 100 5.63 -2.80 11.21
C PRO A 100 5.74 -2.87 12.73
#